data_AF-A0A8H3C2Y3-F1
#
_entry.id   AF-A0A8H3C2Y3-F1
#
_cell.length_a   1.000
_cell.length_b   1.000
_cell.length_c   1.000
_cell.angle_alpha   90.00
_cell.angle_beta   90.00
_cell.angle_gamma   90.00
#
_symmetry.space_group_name_H-M   'P 1'
#
loop_
_entity.id
_entity.type
_entity.pdbx_description
1 polymer ?
#
loop_
_entity_poly.entity_id
_entity_poly.type
_entity_poly.pdbx_seq_one_letter_code
_entity_poly.pdbx_strand_id
1 'polypeptide(L)'
;MSASTLSPTLFYDLMEPRPGITRTSYPATDLIYKLLHYISRDVSSFRRNCQVSYRLVEYARDLYDEINSRILKAEESGSLEHYDAYCRAIVTLEEELRSIRGVMEVEREEYLISARLSELAEQSVDNRIKQSISGWQERRTKIRASFKSLRVREEFKGLITSAEDEIEIESARIHDDRTLLQNLLFNECFMLTV
;
A
#
# COMPACT_ATOMS: atom_id res chain seq x y z
N MET A 1 25.10 -6.79 19.41
CA MET A 1 24.00 -5.83 19.54
C MET A 1 23.60 -5.41 18.13
N SER A 2 22.67 -6.13 17.52
CA SER A 2 22.17 -5.79 16.18
C SER A 2 21.26 -4.58 16.30
N ALA A 3 21.58 -3.53 15.57
CA ALA A 3 20.68 -2.40 15.40
C ALA A 3 19.42 -2.91 14.71
N SER A 4 18.31 -2.91 15.43
CA SER A 4 16.97 -2.98 14.86
C SER A 4 16.83 -1.81 13.90
N THR A 5 16.99 -2.07 12.60
CA THR A 5 16.58 -1.14 11.54
C THR A 5 15.06 -1.13 11.50
N LEU A 6 14.45 -0.40 12.45
CA LEU A 6 13.08 0.04 12.34
C LEU A 6 12.96 0.74 10.99
N SER A 7 12.24 0.14 10.05
CA SER A 7 12.14 0.71 8.72
C SER A 7 11.43 2.09 8.80
N PRO A 8 11.94 3.13 8.13
CA PRO A 8 11.56 4.53 8.38
C PRO A 8 10.27 4.91 7.63
N THR A 9 9.26 4.03 7.64
CA THR A 9 8.12 4.09 6.70
C THR A 9 7.24 5.32 6.73
N LEU A 10 7.34 6.14 7.77
CA LEU A 10 6.59 7.38 7.88
C LEU A 10 7.37 8.63 7.45
N PHE A 11 8.66 8.49 7.07
CA PHE A 11 9.54 9.63 6.81
C PHE A 11 9.97 9.78 5.34
N TYR A 12 9.65 8.82 4.47
CA TYR A 12 9.99 8.92 3.05
C TYR A 12 8.79 9.33 2.21
N ASP A 13 9.04 10.26 1.29
CA ASP A 13 8.06 10.60 0.26
C ASP A 13 7.83 9.36 -0.63
N LEU A 14 6.59 8.84 -0.59
CA LEU A 14 6.18 7.71 -1.42
C LEU A 14 6.19 8.05 -2.93
N MET A 15 6.29 9.33 -3.28
CA MET A 15 6.32 9.85 -4.65
C MET A 15 7.74 9.94 -5.21
N GLU A 16 8.76 10.04 -4.36
CA GLU A 16 10.16 10.17 -4.79
C GLU A 16 10.88 8.82 -4.78
N PRO A 17 11.89 8.60 -5.66
CA PRO A 17 12.79 7.46 -5.56
C PRO A 17 13.43 7.38 -4.17
N ARG A 18 13.79 6.16 -3.72
CA ARG A 18 14.48 6.06 -2.42
C ARG A 18 15.84 6.75 -2.49
N PRO A 19 16.27 7.43 -1.43
CA PRO A 19 17.61 8.00 -1.37
C PRO A 19 18.67 6.93 -1.68
N GLY A 20 19.58 7.23 -2.61
CA GLY A 20 20.65 6.32 -3.03
C GLY A 20 20.25 5.27 -4.08
N ILE A 21 18.99 5.21 -4.52
CA ILE A 21 18.56 4.36 -5.64
C ILE A 21 18.43 5.22 -6.90
N THR A 22 19.30 4.98 -7.88
CA THR A 22 19.12 5.53 -9.23
C THR A 22 18.12 4.64 -9.97
N ARG A 23 16.88 5.12 -10.14
CA ARG A 23 15.87 4.35 -10.87
C ARG A 23 16.18 4.32 -12.35
N THR A 24 16.62 3.17 -12.83
CA THR A 24 16.66 2.85 -14.26
C THR A 24 15.23 2.58 -14.71
N SER A 25 14.64 3.50 -15.45
CA SER A 25 13.28 3.36 -15.98
C SER A 25 13.32 2.60 -17.30
N TYR A 26 12.64 1.46 -17.34
CA TYR A 26 12.44 0.69 -18.57
C TYR A 26 11.03 0.94 -19.11
N PRO A 27 10.85 1.06 -20.44
CA PRO A 27 9.52 1.23 -21.03
C PRO A 27 8.55 0.10 -20.65
N ALA A 28 9.06 -1.12 -20.46
CA ALA A 28 8.28 -2.28 -20.05
C ALA A 28 7.65 -2.15 -18.66
N THR A 29 8.14 -1.24 -17.80
CA THR A 29 7.64 -1.06 -16.42
C THR A 29 7.00 0.32 -16.19
N ASP A 30 6.74 1.09 -17.26
CA ASP A 30 6.15 2.43 -17.18
C ASP A 30 4.74 2.43 -16.58
N LEU A 31 3.93 1.42 -16.89
CA LEU A 31 2.60 1.28 -16.29
C LEU A 31 2.67 1.03 -14.78
N ILE A 32 3.58 0.16 -14.34
CA ILE A 32 3.82 -0.10 -12.91
C ILE A 32 4.22 1.21 -12.20
N TYR A 33 5.13 1.97 -12.79
CA TYR A 33 5.57 3.26 -12.24
C TYR A 33 4.39 4.24 -12.08
N LYS A 34 3.56 4.39 -13.11
CA LYS A 34 2.35 5.24 -13.06
C LYS A 34 1.36 4.78 -11.99
N LEU A 35 1.10 3.49 -11.92
CA LEU A 35 0.20 2.91 -10.91
C LEU A 35 0.71 3.17 -9.49
N LEU A 36 2.00 2.93 -9.23
CA LEU A 36 2.63 3.23 -7.96
C LEU A 36 2.49 4.71 -7.60
N HIS A 37 2.73 5.62 -8.55
CA HIS A 37 2.58 7.05 -8.31
C HIS A 37 1.14 7.45 -7.91
N TYR A 38 0.13 6.90 -8.59
CA TYR A 38 -1.27 7.15 -8.23
C TYR A 38 -1.62 6.59 -6.85
N ILE A 39 -1.21 5.35 -6.57
CA ILE A 39 -1.50 4.68 -5.30
C ILE A 39 -0.79 5.40 -4.16
N SER A 40 0.49 5.75 -4.31
CA SER A 40 1.26 6.54 -3.34
C SER A 40 0.53 7.83 -2.98
N ARG A 41 0.10 8.59 -3.98
CA ARG A 41 -0.65 9.84 -3.79
C ARG A 41 -1.94 9.62 -2.99
N ASP A 42 -2.66 8.55 -3.30
CA ASP A 42 -3.92 8.23 -2.64
C ASP A 42 -3.68 7.85 -1.18
N VAL A 43 -2.68 6.99 -0.92
CA VAL A 43 -2.27 6.58 0.42
C VAL A 43 -1.79 7.76 1.27
N SER A 44 -1.12 8.76 0.68
CA SER A 44 -0.71 9.98 1.39
C SER A 44 -1.87 10.80 1.96
N SER A 45 -3.09 10.62 1.43
CA SER A 45 -4.29 11.30 1.91
C SER A 45 -5.02 10.57 3.04
N PHE A 46 -4.61 9.34 3.36
CA PHE A 46 -5.31 8.50 4.31
C PHE A 46 -5.20 9.03 5.74
N ARG A 47 -6.31 8.97 6.46
CA ARG A 47 -6.36 9.27 7.91
C ARG A 47 -6.42 8.02 8.78
N ARG A 48 -6.65 6.85 8.16
CA ARG A 48 -6.78 5.53 8.80
C ARG A 48 -6.11 4.49 7.91
N ASN A 49 -5.78 3.32 8.48
CA ASN A 49 -5.08 2.24 7.77
C ASN A 49 -3.73 2.68 7.17
N CYS A 50 -3.12 3.72 7.74
CA CYS A 50 -1.96 4.37 7.13
C CYS A 50 -0.76 3.43 7.13
N GLN A 51 -0.44 2.78 8.25
CA GLN A 51 0.79 2.00 8.35
C GLN A 51 0.78 0.82 7.39
N VAL A 52 -0.32 0.06 7.31
CA VAL A 52 -0.44 -1.06 6.37
C VAL A 52 -0.39 -0.57 4.92
N SER A 53 -1.07 0.54 4.61
CA SER A 53 -1.12 1.06 3.23
C SER A 53 0.25 1.59 2.77
N TYR A 54 0.99 2.29 3.64
CA TYR A 54 2.35 2.75 3.37
C TYR A 54 3.30 1.57 3.15
N ARG A 55 3.23 0.55 4.01
CA ARG A 55 4.03 -0.68 3.90
C ARG A 55 3.75 -1.46 2.61
N LEU A 56 2.49 -1.52 2.21
CA LEU A 56 2.08 -2.13 0.95
C LEU A 56 2.73 -1.41 -0.23
N VAL A 57 2.64 -0.07 -0.28
CA VAL A 57 3.25 0.73 -1.36
C VAL A 57 4.76 0.61 -1.36
N GLU A 58 5.38 0.63 -0.19
CA GLU A 58 6.83 0.44 -0.03
C GLU A 58 7.27 -0.91 -0.62
N TYR A 59 6.59 -1.99 -0.26
CA TYR A 59 6.90 -3.32 -0.78
C TYR A 59 6.67 -3.43 -2.29
N ALA A 60 5.61 -2.81 -2.81
CA ALA A 60 5.38 -2.79 -4.25
C ALA A 60 6.44 -1.98 -5.01
N ARG A 61 7.01 -0.94 -4.40
CA ARG A 61 8.17 -0.22 -4.94
C ARG A 61 9.42 -1.10 -4.95
N ASP A 62 9.64 -1.89 -3.90
CA ASP A 62 10.75 -2.84 -3.86
C ASP A 62 10.65 -3.87 -4.99
N LEU A 63 9.44 -4.39 -5.24
CA LEU A 63 9.21 -5.31 -6.35
C LEU A 63 9.51 -4.64 -7.69
N TYR A 64 9.08 -3.40 -7.89
CA TYR A 64 9.38 -2.63 -9.10
C TYR A 64 10.89 -2.42 -9.31
N ASP A 65 11.62 -2.01 -8.26
CA ASP A 65 13.06 -1.76 -8.34
C ASP A 65 13.83 -3.08 -8.62
N GLU A 66 13.40 -4.21 -8.05
CA GLU A 66 14.00 -5.52 -8.33
C GLU A 66 13.66 -6.03 -9.74
N ILE A 67 12.43 -5.82 -10.22
CA ILE A 67 12.05 -6.16 -11.61
C ILE A 67 12.95 -5.41 -12.60
N ASN A 68 13.16 -4.11 -12.42
CA ASN A 68 14.06 -3.34 -13.28
C ASN A 68 15.51 -3.85 -13.20
N SER A 69 15.95 -4.28 -12.02
CA SER A 69 17.27 -4.90 -11.84
C SER A 69 17.40 -6.22 -12.59
N ARG A 70 16.30 -6.99 -12.70
CA ARG A 70 16.26 -8.22 -13.51
C ARG A 70 16.22 -7.97 -15.01
N ILE A 71 15.54 -6.90 -15.46
CA ILE A 71 15.59 -6.49 -16.87
C ILE A 71 17.04 -6.20 -17.27
N LEU A 72 17.75 -5.39 -16.47
CA LEU A 72 19.17 -5.09 -16.71
C LEU A 72 20.01 -6.38 -16.82
N LYS A 73 19.88 -7.29 -15.85
CA LYS A 73 20.60 -8.57 -15.86
C LYS A 73 20.28 -9.42 -17.09
N ALA A 74 19.03 -9.42 -17.55
CA ALA A 74 18.62 -10.17 -18.74
C ALA A 74 19.22 -9.55 -20.02
N GLU A 75 19.25 -8.22 -20.12
CA GLU A 75 19.89 -7.50 -21.23
C GLU A 75 21.41 -7.78 -21.29
N GLU A 76 22.07 -7.82 -20.13
CA GLU A 76 23.51 -8.09 -20.03
C GLU A 76 23.87 -9.56 -20.27
N SER A 77 23.05 -10.50 -19.77
CA SER A 77 23.34 -11.94 -19.85
C SER A 77 22.80 -12.63 -21.10
N GLY A 78 21.79 -12.06 -21.76
CA GLY A 78 21.05 -12.72 -22.84
C GLY A 78 20.25 -13.96 -22.39
N SER A 79 20.04 -14.15 -21.08
CA SER A 79 19.34 -15.32 -20.53
C SER A 79 17.83 -15.24 -20.79
N LEU A 80 17.32 -16.21 -21.56
CA LEU A 80 15.89 -16.37 -21.80
C LEU A 80 15.11 -16.67 -20.50
N GLU A 81 15.73 -17.35 -19.55
CA GLU A 81 15.10 -17.63 -18.25
C GLU A 81 14.87 -16.35 -17.43
N HIS A 82 15.83 -15.42 -17.46
CA HIS A 82 15.67 -14.12 -16.82
C HIS A 82 14.62 -13.27 -17.55
N TYR A 83 14.57 -13.35 -18.88
CA TYR A 83 13.55 -12.71 -19.70
C TYR A 83 12.13 -13.14 -19.29
N ASP A 84 11.89 -14.45 -19.27
CA ASP A 84 10.59 -15.02 -18.90
C ASP A 84 10.20 -14.69 -17.45
N ALA A 85 11.18 -14.70 -16.53
CA ALA A 85 10.93 -14.41 -15.13
C ALA A 85 10.46 -12.96 -14.91
N TYR A 86 11.14 -11.96 -15.50
CA TYR A 86 10.70 -10.58 -15.31
C TYR A 86 9.40 -10.29 -16.07
N CYS A 87 9.15 -10.90 -17.23
CA CYS A 87 7.90 -10.69 -17.97
C CYS A 87 6.69 -11.14 -17.15
N ARG A 88 6.76 -12.32 -16.51
CA ARG A 88 5.70 -12.79 -15.60
C ARG A 88 5.53 -11.86 -14.40
N ALA A 89 6.63 -11.42 -13.78
CA ALA A 89 6.57 -10.53 -12.64
C ALA A 89 5.93 -9.16 -12.98
N ILE A 90 6.20 -8.61 -14.17
CA ILE A 90 5.59 -7.35 -14.63
C ILE A 90 4.07 -7.50 -14.70
N VAL A 91 3.58 -8.51 -15.42
CA VAL A 91 2.13 -8.72 -15.60
C VAL A 91 1.44 -8.89 -14.25
N THR A 92 1.99 -9.75 -13.38
CA THR A 92 1.40 -9.98 -12.05
C THR A 92 1.38 -8.71 -11.21
N LEU A 93 2.45 -7.90 -11.22
CA LEU A 93 2.50 -6.67 -10.44
C LEU A 93 1.52 -5.61 -10.97
N GLU A 94 1.36 -5.50 -12.29
CA GLU A 94 0.36 -4.60 -12.88
C GLU A 94 -1.07 -4.95 -12.48
N GLU A 95 -1.41 -6.24 -12.48
CA GLU A 95 -2.73 -6.72 -12.07
C GLU A 95 -3.00 -6.44 -10.59
N GLU A 96 -2.05 -6.76 -9.72
CA GLU A 96 -2.16 -6.51 -8.27
C GLU A 96 -2.29 -5.00 -7.99
N LEU A 97 -1.44 -4.17 -8.60
CA LEU A 97 -1.51 -2.72 -8.41
C LEU A 97 -2.83 -2.12 -8.93
N ARG A 98 -3.37 -2.64 -10.04
CA ARG A 98 -4.68 -2.21 -10.53
C ARG A 98 -5.80 -2.55 -9.54
N SER A 99 -5.76 -3.75 -8.96
CA SER A 99 -6.68 -4.18 -7.91
C SER A 99 -6.57 -3.29 -6.66
N ILE A 100 -5.34 -3.07 -6.19
CA ILE A 100 -5.03 -2.20 -5.04
C ILE A 100 -5.57 -0.79 -5.29
N ARG A 101 -5.29 -0.20 -6.46
CA ARG A 101 -5.77 1.15 -6.82
C ARG A 101 -7.28 1.28 -6.66
N GLY A 102 -8.05 0.28 -7.10
CA GLY A 102 -9.51 0.30 -6.93
C GLY A 102 -9.96 0.36 -5.47
N VAL A 103 -9.24 -0.30 -4.56
CA VAL A 103 -9.53 -0.23 -3.12
C VAL A 103 -9.12 1.13 -2.53
N MET A 104 -7.94 1.63 -2.93
CA MET A 104 -7.37 2.87 -2.39
C MET A 104 -8.13 4.12 -2.84
N GLU A 105 -8.62 4.13 -4.09
CA GLU A 105 -9.44 5.21 -4.64
C GLU A 105 -10.74 5.41 -3.83
N VAL A 106 -11.44 4.32 -3.51
CA VAL A 106 -12.65 4.37 -2.70
C VAL A 106 -12.36 4.81 -1.26
N GLU A 107 -11.26 4.34 -0.66
CA GLU A 107 -10.85 4.79 0.68
C GLU A 107 -10.49 6.29 0.69
N ARG A 108 -9.79 6.79 -0.34
CA ARG A 108 -9.49 8.23 -0.49
C ARG A 108 -10.77 9.07 -0.56
N GLU A 109 -11.74 8.64 -1.35
CA GLU A 109 -13.00 9.38 -1.58
C GLU A 109 -13.82 9.60 -0.31
N GLU A 110 -13.71 8.71 0.68
CA GLU A 110 -14.34 8.89 1.99
C GLU A 110 -13.88 10.14 2.73
N TYR A 111 -12.66 10.61 2.46
CA TYR A 111 -12.09 11.80 3.08
C TYR A 111 -12.44 13.09 2.33
N LEU A 112 -13.03 12.99 1.13
CA LEU A 112 -13.44 14.12 0.31
C LEU A 112 -14.89 14.49 0.63
N ILE A 113 -15.06 15.46 1.54
CA ILE A 113 -16.37 15.97 1.99
C ILE A 113 -17.26 16.37 0.81
N SER A 114 -16.68 16.94 -0.25
CA SER A 114 -17.40 17.44 -1.43
C SER A 114 -18.06 16.34 -2.27
N ALA A 115 -17.51 15.12 -2.29
CA ALA A 115 -18.00 14.05 -3.17
C ALA A 115 -19.36 13.48 -2.74
N ARG A 116 -19.77 13.70 -1.48
CA ARG A 116 -20.92 13.01 -0.87
C ARG A 116 -22.02 13.92 -0.37
N LEU A 117 -21.93 15.24 -0.55
CA LEU A 117 -22.88 16.20 0.04
C LEU A 117 -24.34 15.94 -0.38
N SER A 118 -24.60 15.52 -1.63
CA SER A 118 -25.96 15.21 -2.10
C SER A 118 -26.50 13.90 -1.53
N GLU A 119 -25.70 12.83 -1.50
CA GLU A 119 -26.10 11.51 -0.95
C GLU A 119 -26.25 11.56 0.59
N LEU A 120 -25.43 12.40 1.22
CA LEU A 120 -25.49 12.76 2.64
C LEU A 120 -26.53 13.86 2.92
N ALA A 121 -27.47 14.17 2.05
CA ALA A 121 -28.61 15.01 2.43
C ALA A 121 -29.81 14.15 2.84
N GLU A 122 -29.94 12.95 2.27
CA GLU A 122 -31.18 12.16 2.30
C GLU A 122 -31.19 11.03 3.34
N GLN A 123 -30.02 10.60 3.84
CA GLN A 123 -29.92 9.49 4.79
C GLN A 123 -30.00 9.95 6.26
N SER A 124 -30.54 9.12 7.16
CA SER A 124 -30.41 9.38 8.60
C SER A 124 -28.95 9.29 9.07
N VAL A 125 -28.61 10.04 10.13
CA VAL A 125 -27.25 10.04 10.71
C VAL A 125 -26.82 8.63 11.11
N ASP A 126 -27.70 7.85 11.74
CA ASP A 126 -27.41 6.48 12.17
C ASP A 126 -27.08 5.54 11.00
N ASN A 127 -27.78 5.66 9.87
CA ASN A 127 -27.52 4.84 8.70
C ASN A 127 -26.17 5.20 8.07
N ARG A 128 -25.80 6.48 8.05
CA ARG A 128 -24.49 6.93 7.55
C ARG A 128 -23.35 6.41 8.41
N ILE A 129 -23.51 6.45 9.74
CA ILE A 129 -22.51 5.93 10.67
C ILE A 129 -22.31 4.43 10.42
N LYS A 130 -23.40 3.66 10.32
CA LYS A 130 -23.33 2.22 10.05
C LYS A 130 -22.65 1.92 8.72
N GLN A 131 -23.05 2.59 7.64
CA GLN A 131 -22.44 2.41 6.31
C GLN A 131 -20.95 2.79 6.31
N SER A 132 -20.59 3.90 6.96
CA SER A 132 -19.20 4.35 7.06
C SER A 132 -18.32 3.32 7.79
N ILE A 133 -18.82 2.77 8.91
CA ILE A 133 -18.11 1.75 9.69
C ILE A 133 -17.96 0.47 8.87
N SER A 134 -19.03 -0.03 8.27
CA SER A 134 -19.00 -1.26 7.48
C SER A 134 -18.09 -1.14 6.25
N GLY A 135 -18.19 -0.04 5.51
CA GLY A 135 -17.31 0.22 4.37
C GLY A 135 -15.85 0.33 4.78
N TRP A 136 -15.56 0.97 5.92
CA TRP A 136 -14.21 1.03 6.46
C TRP A 136 -13.67 -0.36 6.83
N GLN A 137 -14.46 -1.21 7.50
CA GLN A 137 -14.05 -2.57 7.86
C GLN A 137 -13.76 -3.43 6.61
N GLU A 138 -14.59 -3.30 5.58
CA GLU A 138 -14.41 -3.99 4.31
C GLU A 138 -13.10 -3.54 3.63
N ARG A 139 -12.88 -2.23 3.50
CA ARG A 139 -11.68 -1.68 2.86
C ARG A 139 -10.41 -2.03 3.63
N ARG A 140 -10.42 -1.91 4.96
CA ARG A 140 -9.31 -2.37 5.82
C ARG A 140 -8.96 -3.83 5.57
N THR A 141 -9.97 -4.69 5.42
CA THR A 141 -9.77 -6.12 5.12
C THR A 141 -9.16 -6.32 3.74
N LYS A 142 -9.66 -5.62 2.72
CA LYS A 142 -9.13 -5.68 1.34
C LYS A 142 -7.70 -5.17 1.23
N ILE A 143 -7.36 -4.06 1.89
CA ILE A 143 -5.99 -3.51 1.92
C ILE A 143 -5.02 -4.54 2.52
N ARG A 144 -5.39 -5.13 3.67
CA ARG A 144 -4.57 -6.16 4.33
C ARG A 144 -4.44 -7.42 3.49
N ALA A 145 -5.51 -7.86 2.85
CA ALA A 145 -5.49 -9.00 1.94
C ALA A 145 -4.58 -8.73 0.73
N SER A 146 -4.61 -7.51 0.18
CA SER A 146 -3.75 -7.11 -0.93
C SER A 146 -2.26 -7.10 -0.52
N PHE A 147 -1.96 -6.58 0.66
CA PHE A 147 -0.58 -6.61 1.17
C PHE A 147 -0.07 -8.05 1.34
N LYS A 148 -0.91 -8.93 1.90
CA LYS A 148 -0.58 -10.35 2.02
C LYS A 148 -0.44 -11.02 0.65
N SER A 149 -1.33 -10.72 -0.31
CA SER A 149 -1.29 -11.26 -1.68
C SER A 149 0.07 -10.99 -2.32
N LEU A 150 0.53 -9.73 -2.30
CA LEU A 150 1.84 -9.35 -2.86
C LEU A 150 3.00 -10.15 -2.29
N ARG A 151 2.94 -10.63 -1.05
CA ARG A 151 4.04 -11.40 -0.42
C ARG A 151 4.02 -12.89 -0.73
N VAL A 152 2.86 -13.45 -1.06
CA VAL A 152 2.70 -14.91 -1.24
C VAL A 152 2.70 -15.35 -2.70
N ARG A 153 2.65 -14.41 -3.66
CA ARG A 153 2.69 -14.70 -5.09
C ARG A 153 4.00 -15.38 -5.47
N GLU A 154 3.90 -16.52 -6.14
CA GLU A 154 5.06 -17.32 -6.56
C GLU A 154 5.92 -16.56 -7.58
N GLU A 155 5.32 -15.68 -8.39
CA GLU A 155 6.02 -14.85 -9.37
C GLU A 155 6.98 -13.85 -8.73
N PHE A 156 6.77 -13.52 -7.46
CA PHE A 156 7.63 -12.61 -6.69
C PHE A 156 8.62 -13.33 -5.78
N LYS A 157 8.54 -14.66 -5.71
CA LYS A 157 9.41 -15.47 -4.88
C LYS A 157 10.87 -15.32 -5.32
N GLY A 158 11.72 -14.95 -4.39
CA GLY A 158 13.13 -14.69 -4.65
C GLY A 158 13.42 -13.36 -5.37
N LEU A 159 12.43 -12.47 -5.55
CA LEU A 159 12.69 -11.05 -5.81
C LEU A 159 13.11 -10.36 -4.51
N ILE A 160 12.30 -10.54 -3.47
CA ILE A 160 12.56 -9.97 -2.15
C ILE A 160 12.68 -11.14 -1.18
N THR A 161 13.87 -11.34 -0.62
CA THR A 161 14.09 -12.29 0.47
C THR A 161 14.12 -11.51 1.78
N SER A 162 12.97 -11.39 2.45
CA SER A 162 12.92 -10.87 3.80
C SER A 162 12.36 -11.95 4.74
N ALA A 163 13.16 -12.31 5.74
CA ALA A 163 12.82 -13.35 6.72
C ALA A 163 11.76 -12.86 7.74
N GLU A 164 11.37 -11.59 7.70
CA GLU A 164 10.54 -10.94 8.71
C GLU A 164 9.15 -10.56 8.18
N ASP A 165 8.75 -11.15 7.04
CA ASP A 165 7.63 -10.63 6.28
C ASP A 165 6.28 -10.70 7.01
N GLU A 166 6.05 -11.76 7.79
CA GLU A 166 4.83 -11.90 8.59
C GLU A 166 4.84 -10.96 9.81
N ILE A 167 6.01 -10.76 10.42
CA ILE A 167 6.18 -9.89 11.59
C ILE A 167 5.89 -8.45 11.21
N GLU A 168 6.34 -8.03 10.04
CA GLU A 168 6.13 -6.68 9.53
C GLU A 168 4.66 -6.40 9.21
N ILE A 169 3.97 -7.34 8.55
CA ILE A 169 2.53 -7.25 8.27
C ILE A 169 1.78 -7.10 9.60
N GLU A 170 2.05 -7.96 10.57
CA GLU A 170 1.34 -7.95 11.84
C GLU A 170 1.65 -6.69 12.66
N SER A 171 2.90 -6.24 12.66
CA SER A 171 3.31 -4.98 13.31
C SER A 171 2.58 -3.77 12.71
N ALA A 172 2.47 -3.70 11.38
CA ALA A 172 1.73 -2.64 10.71
C ALA A 172 0.25 -2.66 11.08
N ARG A 173 -0.35 -3.86 11.16
CA ARG A 173 -1.75 -4.04 11.56
C ARG A 173 -2.00 -3.60 13.00
N ILE A 174 -1.15 -4.02 13.93
CA ILE A 174 -1.23 -3.65 15.34
C ILE A 174 -1.11 -2.13 15.50
N HIS A 175 -0.22 -1.49 14.74
CA HIS A 175 -0.07 -0.04 14.78
C HIS A 175 -1.35 0.69 14.36
N ASP A 176 -1.95 0.28 13.23
CA ASP A 176 -3.21 0.87 12.77
C ASP A 176 -4.35 0.65 13.77
N ASP A 177 -4.42 -0.55 14.37
CA ASP A 177 -5.46 -0.90 15.34
C ASP A 177 -5.30 -0.12 16.66
N ARG A 178 -4.06 0.04 17.13
CA ARG A 178 -3.76 0.86 18.30
C ARG A 178 -4.08 2.34 18.06
N THR A 179 -3.73 2.86 16.88
CA THR A 179 -4.02 4.25 16.50
C THR A 179 -5.52 4.50 16.49
N LEU A 180 -6.31 3.55 15.97
CA LEU A 180 -7.77 3.63 16.02
C LEU A 180 -8.30 3.68 17.46
N LEU A 181 -7.86 2.75 18.31
CA LEU A 181 -8.31 2.69 19.71
C LEU A 181 -7.95 3.97 20.46
N GLN A 182 -6.75 4.51 20.26
CA GLN A 182 -6.34 5.78 20.84
C GLN A 182 -7.25 6.92 20.38
N ASN A 183 -7.56 7.02 19.08
CA ASN A 183 -8.45 8.04 18.57
C ASN A 183 -9.88 7.93 19.14
N LEU A 184 -10.36 6.71 19.44
CA LEU A 184 -11.67 6.52 20.07
C LEU A 184 -11.63 6.96 21.56
N LEU A 185 -10.61 6.54 22.31
CA LEU A 185 -10.46 6.85 23.74
C LEU A 185 -10.21 8.34 24.00
N PHE A 186 -9.40 9.01 23.17
CA PHE A 186 -9.14 10.44 23.32
C PHE A 186 -10.37 11.32 23.05
N ASN A 187 -11.30 10.86 22.20
CA ASN A 187 -12.55 11.58 21.94
C ASN A 187 -13.56 11.46 23.09
N GLU A 188 -13.52 10.39 23.91
CA GLU A 188 -14.37 10.27 25.09
C GLU A 188 -13.93 11.21 26.23
N CYS A 189 -12.64 11.49 26.40
CA CYS A 189 -12.17 12.46 27.39
C CYS A 189 -12.62 13.91 27.09
N PHE A 190 -12.78 14.28 25.82
CA PHE A 190 -13.26 15.61 25.46
C PHE A 190 -14.77 15.78 25.70
N MET A 191 -15.56 14.71 25.60
CA MET A 191 -17.01 14.74 25.84
C MET A 191 -17.39 14.72 27.33
N LEU A 192 -16.44 14.43 28.23
CA LEU A 192 -16.65 14.46 29.69
C LEU A 192 -16.16 15.76 30.34
N THR A 193 -15.74 16.76 29.54
CA THR A 193 -15.20 18.03 30.02
C THR A 193 -15.96 19.26 29.49
N VAL A 194 -17.24 19.12 29.16
CA VAL A 194 -18.16 20.24 28.86
C VAL A 194 -19.34 20.21 29.82
#